data_AF-A0A947AH01-F1
#
_entry.id   AF-A0A947AH01-F1
#
_cell.length_a   1.000
_cell.length_b   1.000
_cell.length_c   1.000
_cell.angle_alpha   90.00
_cell.angle_beta   90.00
_cell.angle_gamma   90.00
#
_symmetry.space_group_name_H-M   'P 1'
#
loop_
_entity.id
_entity.type
_entity.pdbx_description
1 polymer ?
#
loop_
_entity_poly.entity_id
_entity_poly.type
_entity_poly.pdbx_seq_one_letter_code
_entity_poly.pdbx_strand_id
1 'polypeptide(L)'
;MKRYDLRHLKDDFYDRMVELIDKGIQVGEVGIFMFEVGDYSSIQKSADVIKATGHDLMNSLKFNEVDWTVVVKKVSDEDVKSRKEALEATKQEAEESTAEEA
;
A
#
# COMPACT_ATOMS: atom_id res chain seq x y z
N MET A 1 -8.06 10.76 -11.43
CA MET A 1 -7.36 9.45 -11.47
C MET A 1 -6.05 9.65 -12.20
N LYS A 2 -4.93 9.28 -11.58
CA LYS A 2 -3.57 9.43 -12.15
C LYS A 2 -2.91 8.08 -12.33
N ARG A 3 -2.10 7.95 -13.39
CA ARG A 3 -1.33 6.74 -13.69
C ARG A 3 0.15 7.06 -13.60
N TYR A 4 0.90 6.22 -12.91
CA TYR A 4 2.33 6.35 -12.68
C TYR A 4 3.04 5.08 -13.15
N ASP A 5 4.03 5.27 -14.01
CA ASP A 5 4.88 4.19 -14.51
C ASP A 5 6.15 4.13 -13.68
N LEU A 6 6.33 3.03 -12.94
CA LEU A 6 7.45 2.75 -12.06
C LEU A 6 8.29 1.57 -12.55
N ARG A 7 8.07 1.08 -13.77
CA ARG A 7 8.78 -0.11 -14.31
C ARG A 7 10.28 0.12 -14.43
N HIS A 8 10.68 1.38 -14.65
CA HIS A 8 12.07 1.78 -14.69
C HIS A 8 12.81 1.59 -13.34
N LEU A 9 12.09 1.46 -12.22
CA LEU A 9 12.66 1.31 -10.87
C LEU A 9 12.83 -0.16 -10.46
N LYS A 10 12.24 -1.11 -11.20
CA LYS A 10 12.29 -2.55 -10.91
C LYS A 10 11.90 -2.87 -9.46
N ASP A 11 12.85 -3.27 -8.62
CA ASP A 11 12.60 -3.67 -7.23
C ASP A 11 12.54 -2.47 -6.25
N ASP A 12 13.05 -1.30 -6.63
CA ASP A 12 13.16 -0.12 -5.75
C ASP A 12 12.01 0.89 -5.95
N PHE A 13 10.81 0.39 -6.30
CA PHE A 13 9.67 1.23 -6.64
C PHE A 13 8.85 1.71 -5.43
N TYR A 14 9.03 1.11 -4.24
CA TYR A 14 8.23 1.39 -3.05
C TYR A 14 8.35 2.83 -2.58
N ASP A 15 9.57 3.35 -2.50
CA ASP A 15 9.85 4.71 -2.03
C ASP A 15 9.15 5.74 -2.93
N ARG A 16 9.27 5.53 -4.25
CA ARG A 16 8.58 6.36 -5.24
C ARG A 16 7.07 6.22 -5.18
N MET A 17 6.54 5.04 -4.92
CA MET A 17 5.10 4.86 -4.76
C MET A 17 4.58 5.71 -3.59
N VAL A 18 5.23 5.64 -2.42
CA VAL A 18 4.83 6.41 -1.23
C VAL A 18 4.91 7.91 -1.51
N GLU A 19 6.01 8.39 -2.10
CA GLU A 19 6.14 9.80 -2.48
C GLU A 19 5.02 10.29 -3.40
N LEU A 20 4.62 9.47 -4.38
CA LEU A 20 3.59 9.82 -5.34
C LEU A 20 2.18 9.75 -4.73
N ILE A 21 1.95 8.87 -3.75
CA ILE A 21 0.71 8.88 -2.98
C ILE A 21 0.63 10.16 -2.14
N ASP A 22 1.72 10.55 -1.48
CA ASP A 22 1.77 11.72 -0.61
C ASP A 22 1.66 13.05 -1.37
N LYS A 23 2.49 13.24 -2.41
CA LYS A 23 2.58 14.51 -3.14
C LYS A 23 1.81 14.52 -4.46
N GLY A 24 1.65 13.36 -5.09
CA GLY A 24 1.14 13.24 -6.46
C GLY A 24 -0.37 13.18 -6.56
N ILE A 25 -1.06 12.65 -5.55
CA ILE A 25 -2.50 12.35 -5.58
C ILE A 25 -3.24 13.17 -4.52
N GLN A 26 -4.44 13.65 -4.85
CA GLN A 26 -5.31 14.36 -3.91
C GLN A 26 -6.12 13.39 -3.04
N VAL A 27 -6.55 13.84 -1.87
CA VAL A 27 -7.42 13.06 -0.98
C VAL A 27 -8.70 12.68 -1.73
N GLY A 28 -9.06 11.40 -1.69
CA GLY A 28 -10.21 10.83 -2.42
C GLY A 28 -9.93 10.47 -3.87
N GLU A 29 -8.77 10.84 -4.42
CA GLU A 29 -8.37 10.48 -5.78
C GLU A 29 -7.69 9.10 -5.84
N VAL A 30 -7.84 8.45 -7.00
CA VAL A 30 -7.26 7.13 -7.29
C VAL A 30 -5.97 7.28 -8.10
N GLY A 31 -4.90 6.65 -7.60
CA GLY A 31 -3.63 6.42 -8.29
C GLY A 31 -3.50 4.99 -8.79
N ILE A 32 -3.01 4.84 -10.00
CA ILE A 32 -2.64 3.54 -10.58
C ILE A 32 -1.12 3.54 -10.71
N PHE A 33 -0.46 2.57 -10.08
CA PHE A 33 0.98 2.39 -10.12
C PHE A 33 1.28 1.13 -10.92
N MET A 34 2.08 1.25 -11.97
CA MET A 34 2.51 0.13 -12.80
C MET A 34 4.00 -0.14 -12.57
N PHE A 35 4.35 -1.37 -12.25
CA PHE A 35 5.72 -1.77 -11.94
C PHE A 35 5.99 -3.17 -12.47
N GLU A 36 7.26 -3.46 -12.71
CA GLU A 36 7.71 -4.76 -13.20
C GLU A 36 8.09 -5.63 -12.00
N VAL A 37 7.48 -6.81 -11.91
CA VAL A 37 7.65 -7.77 -10.83
C VAL A 37 8.19 -9.07 -11.39
N GLY A 38 9.43 -9.39 -11.05
CA GLY A 38 9.99 -10.73 -11.30
C GLY A 38 9.55 -11.77 -10.27
N ASP A 39 9.27 -11.34 -9.03
CA ASP A 39 8.99 -12.22 -7.89
C ASP A 39 7.77 -11.75 -7.07
N TYR A 40 6.87 -12.67 -6.74
CA TYR A 40 5.57 -12.36 -6.12
C TYR A 40 5.67 -11.64 -4.76
N SER A 41 6.82 -11.76 -4.09
CA SER A 41 7.10 -11.09 -2.82
C SER A 41 6.91 -9.57 -2.89
N SER A 42 7.19 -8.96 -4.04
CA SER A 42 7.11 -7.50 -4.20
C SER A 42 5.67 -6.98 -4.17
N ILE A 43 4.70 -7.81 -4.58
CA ILE A 43 3.27 -7.48 -4.53
C ILE A 43 2.80 -7.45 -3.08
N GLN A 44 3.18 -8.46 -2.29
CA GLN A 44 2.80 -8.49 -0.86
C GLN A 44 3.40 -7.32 -0.09
N LYS A 45 4.68 -7.00 -0.33
CA LYS A 45 5.31 -5.81 0.26
C LYS A 45 4.61 -4.52 -0.14
N SER A 46 4.24 -4.37 -1.42
CA SER A 46 3.54 -3.17 -1.87
C SER A 46 2.17 -3.03 -1.20
N ALA A 47 1.43 -4.14 -1.05
CA ALA A 47 0.16 -4.15 -0.33
C ALA A 47 0.34 -3.83 1.17
N ASP A 48 1.40 -4.35 1.79
CA ASP A 48 1.72 -4.08 3.19
C ASP A 48 2.06 -2.61 3.41
N VAL A 49 2.88 -2.00 2.54
CA VAL A 49 3.22 -0.57 2.57
C VAL A 49 1.97 0.30 2.43
N ILE A 50 1.04 -0.06 1.55
CA ILE A 50 -0.22 0.68 1.35
C ILE A 50 -1.12 0.60 2.59
N LYS A 51 -1.19 -0.58 3.22
CA LYS A 51 -1.92 -0.77 4.48
C LYS A 51 -1.24 -0.04 5.65
N ALA A 52 0.08 -0.08 5.73
CA ALA A 52 0.88 0.60 6.75
C ALA A 52 0.80 2.12 6.62
N THR A 53 0.61 2.64 5.40
CA THR A 53 0.31 4.06 5.15
C THR A 53 -1.17 4.40 5.36
N GLY A 54 -2.03 3.40 5.64
CA GLY A 54 -3.46 3.57 5.93
C GLY A 54 -4.30 3.94 4.71
N HIS A 55 -3.76 3.79 3.50
CA HIS A 55 -4.47 4.09 2.27
C HIS A 55 -5.28 2.88 1.77
N ASP A 56 -6.29 3.15 0.94
CA ASP A 56 -7.17 2.11 0.45
C ASP A 56 -6.59 1.43 -0.80
N LEU A 57 -6.18 0.18 -0.65
CA LEU A 57 -5.86 -0.70 -1.76
C LEU A 57 -7.16 -1.14 -2.44
N MET A 58 -7.45 -0.61 -3.63
CA MET A 58 -8.68 -0.93 -4.34
C MET A 58 -8.55 -2.17 -5.22
N ASN A 59 -7.44 -2.29 -5.94
CA ASN A 59 -7.24 -3.39 -6.86
C ASN A 59 -5.75 -3.68 -7.07
N SER A 60 -5.46 -4.92 -7.43
CA SER A 60 -4.14 -5.43 -7.76
C SER A 60 -4.31 -6.36 -8.96
N LEU A 61 -3.80 -5.96 -10.12
CA LEU A 61 -4.02 -6.64 -11.39
C LEU A 61 -2.67 -6.95 -12.06
N LYS A 62 -2.47 -8.24 -12.36
CA LYS A 62 -1.39 -8.72 -13.22
C LYS A 62 -1.76 -8.45 -14.69
N PHE A 63 -0.98 -7.64 -15.40
CA PHE A 63 -1.28 -7.30 -16.79
C PHE A 63 -0.62 -8.24 -17.79
N ASN A 64 0.61 -8.69 -17.51
CA ASN A 64 1.28 -9.75 -18.26
C ASN A 64 2.16 -10.58 -17.31
N GLU A 65 3.11 -11.37 -17.82
CA GLU A 65 3.96 -12.23 -16.98
C GLU A 65 4.80 -11.46 -15.94
N VAL A 66 5.22 -10.23 -16.27
CA VAL A 66 6.16 -9.41 -15.48
C VAL A 66 5.57 -8.06 -15.04
N ASP A 67 4.67 -7.45 -15.81
CA ASP A 67 4.02 -6.18 -15.52
C ASP A 67 2.83 -6.36 -14.57
N TRP A 68 2.87 -5.61 -13.46
CA TRP A 68 1.83 -5.56 -12.45
C TRP A 68 1.31 -4.13 -12.26
N THR A 69 0.03 -4.01 -11.93
CA THR A 69 -0.60 -2.74 -11.60
C THR A 69 -1.30 -2.79 -10.26
N VAL A 70 -1.10 -1.75 -9.45
CA VAL A 70 -1.77 -1.58 -8.17
C VAL A 70 -2.56 -0.28 -8.19
N VAL A 71 -3.83 -0.37 -7.78
CA VAL A 71 -4.77 0.75 -7.73
C VAL A 71 -4.96 1.12 -6.27
N VAL A 72 -4.55 2.34 -5.93
CA VAL A 72 -4.61 2.89 -4.57
C VAL A 72 -5.48 4.12 -4.57
N LYS A 73 -6.38 4.22 -3.61
CA LYS A 73 -7.13 5.45 -3.35
C LYS A 73 -6.51 6.14 -2.15
N LYS A 74 -6.15 7.41 -2.34
CA LYS A 74 -5.66 8.22 -1.24
C LYS A 74 -6.83 8.55 -0.32
N VAL A 75 -6.62 8.33 0.97
CA VAL A 75 -7.56 8.65 2.04
C VAL A 75 -7.01 9.84 2.82
N SER A 76 -7.88 10.61 3.47
CA SER A 76 -7.49 11.77 4.26
C SER A 76 -6.60 11.35 5.43
N ASP A 77 -5.69 12.23 5.83
CA ASP A 77 -4.75 11.97 6.93
C ASP A 77 -5.48 11.65 8.25
N GLU A 78 -6.65 12.26 8.47
CA GLU A 78 -7.52 12.02 9.62
C GLU A 78 -8.07 10.58 9.66
N ASP A 79 -8.48 10.06 8.49
CA ASP A 79 -8.96 8.69 8.33
C ASP A 79 -7.82 7.67 8.46
N VAL A 80 -6.63 8.02 7.96
CA VAL A 80 -5.41 7.21 8.09
C VAL A 80 -5.01 7.10 9.56
N LYS A 81 -5.03 8.22 10.28
CA LYS A 81 -4.66 8.29 11.70
C LYS A 81 -5.63 7.47 12.55
N SER A 82 -6.93 7.66 12.37
CA SER A 82 -7.96 6.90 13.07
C SER A 82 -7.85 5.39 12.82
N ARG A 83 -7.49 4.98 11.59
CA ARG A 83 -7.27 3.57 11.25
C ARG A 83 -5.98 3.00 11.81
N LYS A 84 -4.88 3.78 11.85
CA LYS A 84 -3.63 3.36 12.50
C LYS A 84 -3.83 3.15 13.99
N GLU A 85 -4.50 4.10 14.66
CA GLU A 85 -4.82 3.99 16.09
C GLU A 85 -5.67 2.75 16.37
N ALA A 86 -6.67 2.44 15.53
CA ALA A 86 -7.45 1.21 15.64
C ALA A 86 -6.63 -0.06 15.38
N LEU A 87 -5.70 -0.04 14.42
CA LEU A 87 -4.83 -1.17 14.10
C LEU A 87 -3.80 -1.44 15.21
N GLU A 88 -3.24 -0.39 15.81
CA GLU A 88 -2.32 -0.48 16.95
C GLU A 88 -3.03 -1.00 18.20
N ALA A 89 -4.24 -0.50 18.50
CA ALA A 89 -5.05 -1.02 19.61
C ALA A 89 -5.37 -2.51 19.44
N THR A 90 -5.79 -2.91 18.23
CA THR A 90 -6.08 -4.33 17.93
C THR A 90 -4.83 -5.22 18.04
N LYS A 91 -3.65 -4.70 17.67
CA LYS A 91 -2.39 -5.43 17.74
C LYS A 91 -1.89 -5.59 19.19
N GLN A 92 -2.06 -4.55 20.01
CA GLN A 92 -1.77 -4.62 21.44
C GLN A 92 -2.67 -5.65 22.15
N GLU A 93 -3.97 -5.66 21.84
CA GLU A 93 -4.90 -6.66 22.37
C GLU A 93 -4.55 -8.09 21.92
N ALA A 94 -4.08 -8.29 20.69
CA ALA A 94 -3.65 -9.60 20.18
C ALA A 94 -2.35 -10.09 20.82
N GLU A 95 -1.38 -9.19 21.08
CA GLU A 95 -0.12 -9.53 21.79
C GLU A 95 -0.37 -9.84 23.27
N GLU A 96 -1.32 -9.14 23.92
CA GLU A 96 -1.69 -9.42 25.32
C GLU A 96 -2.44 -10.76 25.46
N SER A 97 -3.29 -11.09 24.48
CA SER A 97 -4.01 -12.38 24.42
C SER A 97 -3.09 -13.58 24.14
N THR A 98 -2.01 -13.39 23.37
CA THR A 98 -1.04 -14.45 23.06
C THR A 98 -0.02 -14.66 24.17
N ALA A 99 0.19 -13.67 25.05
CA ALA A 99 1.03 -13.81 26.24
C ALA A 99 0.31 -14.50 27.41
N GLU A 100 -1.02 -14.47 27.47
CA GLU A 100 -1.81 -15.13 28.53
C GLU A 100 -2.00 -16.64 28.29
N GLU A 101 -1.77 -17.14 27.06
CA GLU A 101 -1.93 -18.56 26.69
C GLU A 101 -0.61 -19.37 26.71
N ALA A 102 0.53 -18.77 27.12
CA ALA A 102 1.88 -19.37 27.10
C ALA A 102 2.39 -19.82 28.48
#